data_AF-A0A946M121-F1
#
_entry.id   AF-A0A946M121-F1
#
_cell.length_a   1.000
_cell.length_b   1.000
_cell.length_c   1.000
_cell.angle_alpha   90.00
_cell.angle_beta   90.00
_cell.angle_gamma   90.00
#
_symmetry.space_group_name_H-M   'P 1'
#
loop_
_entity.id
_entity.type
_entity.pdbx_description
1 polymer ?
#
loop_
_entity_poly.entity_id
_entity_poly.type
_entity_poly.pdbx_seq_one_letter_code
_entity_poly.pdbx_strand_id
1 'polypeptide(L)'
;LRCDVSKAQIGRILIQGEFSLGVSQYSVKQLMAAQHEHELIPEDGLFIHIDGFHMGVGGDDSWSPSVKPRYLLTAATYRWGFSLGPSN
;
A
#
# COMPACT_ATOMS: atom_id res chain seq x y z
N LEU A 1 -3.01 -2.60 4.93
CA LEU A 1 -1.57 -2.44 4.66
C LEU A 1 -0.78 -3.42 5.53
N ARG A 2 0.23 -4.08 4.99
CA ARG A 2 1.25 -4.83 5.75
C ARG A 2 2.56 -4.06 5.62
N CYS A 3 3.25 -3.79 6.72
CA CYS A 3 4.54 -3.09 6.72
C CYS A 3 5.68 -4.07 7.00
N ASP A 4 6.93 -3.62 6.81
CA ASP A 4 8.16 -4.39 7.08
C ASP A 4 8.17 -5.77 6.39
N VAL A 5 7.62 -5.82 5.17
CA VAL A 5 7.58 -7.03 4.36
C VAL A 5 8.94 -7.20 3.69
N SER A 6 9.62 -8.30 4.01
CA SER A 6 10.90 -8.70 3.37
C SER A 6 10.71 -9.59 2.13
N LYS A 7 9.57 -10.29 2.07
CA LYS A 7 9.21 -11.26 1.03
C LYS A 7 7.69 -11.42 0.93
N ALA A 8 7.14 -11.38 -0.29
CA ALA A 8 5.75 -11.70 -0.56
C ALA A 8 5.62 -12.58 -1.80
N GLN A 9 4.73 -13.58 -1.74
CA GLN A 9 4.38 -14.42 -2.88
C GLN A 9 2.92 -14.20 -3.23
N ILE A 10 2.63 -13.83 -4.48
CA ILE A 10 1.29 -13.58 -4.99
C ILE A 10 1.11 -14.38 -6.27
N GLY A 11 0.38 -15.49 -6.18
CA GLY A 11 0.29 -16.46 -7.27
C GLY A 11 1.68 -16.99 -7.63
N ARG A 12 2.09 -16.76 -8.88
CA ARG A 12 3.39 -17.18 -9.44
C ARG A 12 4.48 -16.11 -9.33
N ILE A 13 4.20 -15.01 -8.64
CA ILE A 13 5.12 -13.87 -8.51
C ILE A 13 5.71 -13.86 -7.10
N LEU A 14 7.02 -13.70 -7.04
CA LEU A 14 7.78 -13.45 -5.82
C LEU A 14 8.32 -12.02 -5.82
N ILE A 15 8.07 -11.32 -4.72
CA ILE A 15 8.54 -9.96 -4.44
C ILE A 15 9.47 -10.04 -3.24
N GLN A 16 10.67 -9.47 -3.33
CA GLN A 16 11.63 -9.41 -2.22
C GLN A 16 12.26 -8.02 -2.12
N GLY A 17 12.60 -7.61 -0.92
CA GLY A 17 13.06 -6.25 -0.58
C GLY A 17 12.35 -5.80 0.69
N GLU A 18 12.56 -4.56 1.12
CA GLU A 18 11.90 -4.00 2.32
C GLU A 18 10.78 -3.06 1.89
N PHE A 19 9.51 -3.42 2.13
CA PHE A 19 8.38 -2.63 1.64
C PHE A 19 7.11 -2.78 2.47
N SER A 20 6.16 -1.89 2.20
CA SER A 20 4.76 -2.05 2.60
C SER A 20 3.92 -2.60 1.45
N LEU A 21 3.02 -3.52 1.75
CA LEU A 21 2.21 -4.25 0.78
C LEU A 21 0.71 -4.04 1.02
N GLY A 22 0.00 -3.73 -0.07
CA GLY A 22 -1.45 -3.82 -0.17
C GLY A 22 -1.85 -4.73 -1.33
N VAL A 23 -2.81 -5.62 -1.12
CA VAL A 23 -3.41 -6.46 -2.18
C VAL A 23 -4.92 -6.36 -2.08
N SER A 24 -5.59 -6.10 -3.20
CA SER A 24 -7.04 -5.89 -3.25
C SER A 24 -7.61 -6.36 -4.59
N GLN A 25 -8.89 -6.73 -4.61
CA GLN A 25 -9.68 -6.94 -5.84
C GLN A 25 -10.35 -5.66 -6.35
N TYR A 26 -10.16 -4.55 -5.64
CA TYR A 26 -10.72 -3.22 -5.94
C TYR A 26 -9.60 -2.23 -6.24
N SER A 27 -9.74 -1.47 -7.33
CA SER A 27 -8.79 -0.40 -7.67
C SER A 27 -8.82 0.75 -6.66
N VAL A 28 -7.73 1.52 -6.57
CA VAL A 28 -7.71 2.77 -5.77
C VAL A 28 -8.78 3.74 -6.26
N LYS A 29 -9.00 3.81 -7.59
CA LYS A 29 -10.05 4.64 -8.17
C LYS A 29 -11.43 4.27 -7.60
N GLN A 30 -11.72 2.97 -7.47
CA GLN A 30 -12.98 2.49 -6.92
C GLN A 30 -13.07 2.79 -5.41
N LEU A 31 -12.01 2.52 -4.67
CA LEU A 31 -11.94 2.79 -3.22
C LEU A 31 -12.11 4.28 -2.90
N MET A 32 -11.64 5.18 -3.77
CA MET A 32 -11.82 6.63 -3.61
C MET A 32 -13.21 7.12 -4.03
N ALA A 33 -13.90 6.40 -4.92
CA ALA A 33 -15.20 6.81 -5.45
C ALA A 33 -16.37 6.30 -4.61
N ALA A 34 -16.27 5.07 -4.07
CA ALA A 34 -17.32 4.46 -3.27
C ALA A 34 -17.54 5.23 -1.96
N GLN A 35 -18.79 5.44 -1.59
CA GLN A 35 -19.17 5.99 -0.28
C GLN A 35 -19.39 4.87 0.75
N HIS A 36 -19.72 3.67 0.29
CA HIS A 36 -19.98 2.50 1.13
C HIS A 36 -19.31 1.26 0.55
N GLU A 37 -18.93 0.33 1.43
CA GLU A 37 -18.26 -0.92 1.02
C GLU A 37 -19.08 -1.78 0.07
N HIS A 38 -20.42 -1.78 0.20
CA HIS A 38 -21.30 -2.59 -0.65
C HIS A 38 -21.38 -2.09 -2.11
N GLU A 39 -20.91 -0.88 -2.39
CA GLU A 39 -20.80 -0.32 -3.74
C GLU A 39 -19.58 -0.90 -4.48
N LEU A 40 -18.67 -1.55 -3.76
CA LEU A 40 -17.45 -2.10 -4.34
C LEU A 40 -17.74 -3.37 -5.15
N ILE A 41 -17.39 -3.33 -6.43
CA ILE A 41 -17.48 -4.42 -7.40
C ILE A 41 -16.06 -4.96 -7.64
N PRO A 42 -15.78 -6.25 -7.35
CA PRO A 42 -14.50 -6.86 -7.66
C PRO A 42 -14.19 -6.71 -9.15
N GLU A 43 -12.98 -6.26 -9.48
CA GLU A 43 -12.52 -6.14 -10.86
C GLU A 43 -11.67 -7.36 -11.25
N ASP A 44 -11.48 -7.57 -12.55
CA ASP A 44 -10.65 -8.66 -13.04
C ASP A 44 -9.17 -8.49 -12.62
N GLY A 45 -8.66 -9.48 -11.89
CA GLY A 45 -7.27 -9.52 -11.43
C GLY A 45 -7.07 -9.03 -9.99
N LEU A 46 -5.83 -8.67 -9.65
CA LEU A 46 -5.45 -8.17 -8.33
C LEU A 46 -4.70 -6.85 -8.47
N PHE A 47 -5.08 -5.87 -7.66
CA PHE A 47 -4.35 -4.62 -7.47
C PHE A 47 -3.32 -4.80 -6.36
N ILE A 48 -2.04 -4.73 -6.73
CA ILE A 48 -0.91 -4.90 -5.83
C ILE A 48 -0.21 -3.55 -5.67
N HIS A 49 -0.13 -3.05 -4.44
CA HIS A 49 0.55 -1.82 -4.06
C HIS A 49 1.82 -2.18 -3.29
N ILE A 50 2.98 -1.75 -3.79
CA ILE A 50 4.29 -2.00 -3.21
C ILE A 50 4.93 -0.65 -2.93
N ASP A 51 4.89 -0.22 -1.66
CA ASP A 51 5.36 1.10 -1.24
C ASP A 51 6.68 0.96 -0.50
N GLY A 52 7.74 1.63 -0.98
CA GLY A 52 8.99 1.75 -0.23
C GLY A 52 8.85 2.60 1.04
N PHE A 53 7.96 3.59 0.99
CA PHE A 53 7.62 4.46 2.12
C PHE A 53 6.13 4.78 2.04
N HIS A 54 5.42 4.72 3.18
CA HIS A 54 4.00 5.04 3.26
C HIS A 54 3.78 6.01 4.43
N MET A 55 3.09 7.12 4.19
CA MET A 55 2.83 8.13 5.21
C MET A 55 1.95 7.54 6.33
N GLY A 56 2.20 7.94 7.58
CA GLY A 56 1.31 7.58 8.69
C GLY A 56 -0.11 8.07 8.46
N VAL A 57 -1.10 7.33 8.97
CA VAL A 57 -2.52 7.66 8.81
C VAL A 57 -2.96 8.82 9.71
N GLY A 58 -2.38 8.93 10.92
CA GLY A 58 -2.80 9.89 11.95
C GLY A 58 -3.87 9.30 12.87
N GLY A 59 -4.74 10.15 13.41
CA GLY A 59 -5.86 9.74 14.26
C GLY A 59 -5.81 10.22 15.71
N ASP A 60 -4.96 11.21 16.04
CA ASP A 60 -5.11 11.91 17.34
C ASP A 60 -6.47 12.64 17.39
N ASP A 61 -6.93 13.17 16.24
CA ASP A 61 -8.33 13.49 15.94
C ASP A 61 -8.61 13.35 14.42
N SER A 62 -9.89 13.46 14.04
CA SER A 62 -10.37 13.25 12.65
C SER A 62 -10.85 14.54 11.96
N TRP A 63 -10.54 15.72 12.50
CA TRP A 63 -10.97 17.02 11.96
C TRP A 63 -9.82 18.03 11.84
N SER A 64 -8.60 17.64 12.18
CA SER A 64 -7.37 18.39 11.96
C SER A 64 -6.26 17.47 11.44
N PRO A 65 -5.22 18.02 10.79
CA PRO A 65 -4.04 17.23 10.40
C PRO A 65 -3.36 16.63 11.64
N SER A 66 -3.43 15.31 11.80
CA SER A 66 -3.03 14.61 13.03
C SER A 66 -1.90 13.59 12.86
N VAL A 67 -1.22 13.58 11.71
CA VAL A 67 -0.04 12.73 11.50
C VAL A 67 1.17 13.33 12.23
N LYS A 68 1.76 12.56 13.15
CA LYS A 68 2.93 13.01 13.92
C LYS A 68 4.14 13.23 12.98
N PRO A 69 5.00 14.24 13.21
CA PRO A 69 6.11 14.58 12.31
C PRO A 69 7.02 13.41 11.92
N ARG A 70 7.25 12.46 12.84
CA ARG A 70 8.08 11.26 12.59
C ARG A 70 7.49 10.27 11.57
N TYR A 71 6.21 10.40 11.22
CA TYR A 71 5.52 9.56 10.24
C TYR A 71 5.15 10.33 8.96
N LEU A 72 5.58 11.58 8.84
CA LEU A 72 5.47 12.35 7.61
C LEU A 72 6.61 12.00 6.67
N LEU A 73 6.31 11.95 5.37
CA LEU A 73 7.31 11.77 4.33
C LEU A 73 7.80 13.15 3.83
N THR A 74 8.73 13.77 4.55
CA THR A 74 9.19 15.15 4.27
C THR A 74 10.56 15.26 3.58
N ALA A 75 11.29 14.15 3.38
CA ALA A 75 12.58 14.19 2.69
C ALA A 75 12.43 14.66 1.24
N ALA A 76 13.42 15.44 0.77
CA ALA A 76 13.44 15.94 -0.61
C ALA A 76 13.67 14.83 -1.65
N THR A 77 14.21 13.67 -1.24
CA THR A 77 14.46 12.55 -2.14
C THR A 77 14.32 11.23 -1.38
N TYR A 78 13.55 10.32 -1.97
CA TYR A 78 13.46 8.92 -1.54
C TYR A 78 14.07 8.03 -2.61
N ARG A 79 14.83 7.03 -2.18
CA ARG A 79 15.34 5.96 -3.04
C ARG A 79 14.98 4.64 -2.41
N TRP A 80 14.42 3.77 -3.23
CA TRP A 80 13.97 2.45 -2.81
C TRP A 80 13.95 1.52 -4.03
N GLY A 81 14.09 0.23 -3.79
CA GLY A 81 14.06 -0.79 -4.82
C GLY A 81 13.71 -2.14 -4.22
N PHE A 82 13.24 -3.03 -5.08
CA PHE A 82 12.84 -4.39 -4.77
C PHE A 82 13.14 -5.28 -5.97
N SER A 83 13.16 -6.59 -5.76
CA SER A 83 13.26 -7.57 -6.84
C SER A 83 11.91 -8.23 -7.07
N LEU A 84 11.59 -8.43 -8.35
CA LEU A 84 10.41 -9.15 -8.82
C LEU A 84 10.86 -10.34 -9.65
N GLY A 85 10.31 -11.52 -9.39
CA GLY A 85 10.63 -12.72 -10.14
C GLY A 85 9.52 -13.77 -10.04
N PRO A 86 9.67 -14.91 -10.72
CA PRO A 86 8.77 -16.03 -10.53
C PRO A 86 8.94 -16.63 -9.12
N SER A 87 7.84 -17.06 -8.50
CA SER A 87 7.89 -17.97 -7.37
C SER A 87 8.04 -19.39 -7.92
N ASN A 88 9.22 -19.98 -7.77
CA ASN A 88 9.46 -21.39 -8.09
C ASN A 88 8.56 -22.31 -7.25
#